data_AF-A9DM48-F1
#
_entry.id   AF-A9DM48-F1
#
_cell.length_a   1.000
_cell.length_b   1.000
_cell.length_c   1.000
_cell.angle_alpha   90.00
_cell.angle_beta   90.00
_cell.angle_gamma   90.00
#
_symmetry.space_group_name_H-M   'P 1'
#
loop_
_entity.id
_entity.type
_entity.pdbx_description
1 polymer ?
#
loop_
_entity_poly.entity_id
_entity_poly.type
_entity_poly.pdbx_seq_one_letter_code
_entity_poly.pdbx_strand_id
1 'polypeptide(L)'
;MKLLKIALLVIITGIALIFSYSGLRFLYNGFGRPLYDTTMILLTITLTNLCAIYHFTTLKYYKTKPSRRSVSVILRIGAICCSLFAFYVSGYEIIKIVGNPYQDLAIDGEILIIMFLVFLFGFLNIFEINELYKRIKRLKKVALEEEIGDIGNLTN
;
A
#
# COMPACT_ATOMS: atom_id res chain seq x y z
N MET A 1 8.17 13.89 -1.86
CA MET A 1 7.98 12.58 -2.55
C MET A 1 8.88 11.46 -2.04
N LYS A 2 10.23 11.60 -2.02
CA LYS A 2 11.12 10.54 -1.47
C LYS A 2 10.87 10.28 0.02
N LEU A 3 10.72 11.34 0.83
CA LEU A 3 10.39 11.23 2.26
C LEU A 3 9.02 10.57 2.51
N LEU A 4 7.99 10.97 1.76
CA LEU A 4 6.65 10.35 1.82
C LEU A 4 6.71 8.85 1.55
N LYS A 5 7.45 8.43 0.52
CA LYS A 5 7.63 7.02 0.18
C LYS A 5 8.37 6.24 1.27
N ILE A 6 9.42 6.83 1.87
CA ILE A 6 10.14 6.21 2.99
C ILE A 6 9.20 6.05 4.18
N ALA A 7 8.42 7.08 4.51
CA ALA A 7 7.43 7.02 5.58
C ALA A 7 6.37 5.93 5.32
N LEU A 8 5.83 5.85 4.11
CA LEU A 8 4.89 4.80 3.72
C LEU A 8 5.52 3.40 3.81
N LEU A 9 6.77 3.25 3.41
CA LEU A 9 7.48 1.96 3.47
C LEU A 9 7.73 1.53 4.92
N VAL A 10 8.10 2.46 5.80
CA VAL A 10 8.23 2.20 7.24
C VAL A 10 6.88 1.80 7.85
N ILE A 11 5.81 2.52 7.53
CA ILE A 11 4.45 2.22 8.02
C ILE A 11 3.99 0.84 7.54
N ILE A 12 4.14 0.54 6.25
CA ILE A 12 3.76 -0.76 5.66
C ILE A 12 4.56 -1.89 6.29
N THR A 13 5.85 -1.69 6.52
CA THR A 13 6.72 -2.71 7.11
C THR A 13 6.37 -2.91 8.59
N GLY A 14 6.05 -1.84 9.33
CA GLY A 14 5.55 -1.90 10.71
C GLY A 14 4.23 -2.66 10.82
N ILE A 15 3.25 -2.33 9.95
CA ILE A 15 1.97 -3.05 9.87
C ILE A 15 2.23 -4.52 9.51
N ALA A 16 3.04 -4.79 8.49
CA ALA A 16 3.39 -6.15 8.09
C ALA A 16 4.01 -6.94 9.25
N LEU A 17 4.91 -6.35 10.03
CA LEU A 17 5.55 -7.00 11.17
C LEU A 17 4.57 -7.28 12.33
N ILE A 18 3.72 -6.31 12.68
CA ILE A 18 2.69 -6.48 13.73
C ILE A 18 1.72 -7.59 13.35
N PHE A 19 1.25 -7.61 12.10
CA PHE A 19 0.33 -8.63 11.61
C PHE A 19 1.03 -9.98 11.36
N SER A 20 2.30 -10.01 10.99
CA SER A 20 3.07 -11.26 10.87
C SER A 20 3.31 -11.89 12.24
N TYR A 21 3.64 -11.10 13.26
CA TYR A 21 3.78 -11.57 14.63
C TYR A 21 2.45 -12.09 15.19
N SER A 22 1.37 -11.34 14.97
CA SER A 22 0.01 -11.73 15.37
C SER A 22 -0.49 -12.97 14.61
N GLY A 23 -0.15 -13.08 13.32
CA GLY A 23 -0.44 -14.23 12.46
C GLY A 23 0.36 -15.48 12.84
N LEU A 24 1.62 -15.34 13.26
CA LEU A 24 2.42 -16.46 13.76
C LEU A 24 1.83 -17.01 15.07
N ARG A 25 1.41 -16.12 15.96
CA ARG A 25 0.70 -16.46 17.20
C ARG A 25 -0.66 -17.12 16.91
N PHE A 26 -1.33 -16.73 15.83
CA PHE A 26 -2.57 -17.34 15.34
C PHE A 26 -2.36 -18.77 14.82
N LEU A 27 -1.33 -19.00 14.00
CA LEU A 27 -0.96 -20.34 13.53
C LEU A 27 -0.56 -21.26 14.69
N TYR A 28 0.10 -20.70 15.71
CA TYR A 28 0.52 -21.44 16.91
C TYR A 28 -0.66 -21.86 17.80
N ASN A 29 -1.69 -21.02 17.92
CA ASN A 29 -2.86 -21.27 18.78
C ASN A 29 -3.98 -22.09 18.11
N GLY A 30 -3.82 -22.46 16.84
CA GLY A 30 -4.78 -23.28 16.08
C GLY A 30 -5.96 -22.50 15.49
N PHE A 31 -6.56 -23.05 14.42
CA PHE A 31 -7.66 -22.46 13.65
C PHE A 31 -9.03 -22.52 14.36
N GLY A 32 -9.09 -22.21 15.66
CA GLY A 32 -10.33 -22.23 16.45
C GLY A 32 -11.19 -20.97 16.33
N ARG A 33 -10.82 -20.00 15.48
CA ARG A 33 -11.51 -18.71 15.34
C ARG A 33 -12.49 -18.69 14.16
N PRO A 34 -13.48 -17.77 14.16
CA PRO A 34 -14.41 -17.60 13.05
C PRO A 34 -13.69 -17.46 11.69
N LEU A 35 -14.30 -17.99 10.62
CA LEU A 35 -13.78 -17.88 9.25
C LEU A 35 -13.47 -16.42 8.86
N TYR A 36 -14.26 -15.48 9.37
CA TYR A 36 -14.07 -14.04 9.17
C TYR A 36 -12.69 -13.55 9.66
N ASP A 37 -12.34 -13.82 10.92
CA ASP A 37 -11.06 -13.39 11.51
C ASP A 37 -9.86 -13.96 10.73
N THR A 38 -9.94 -15.24 10.39
CA THR A 38 -8.90 -15.93 9.61
C THR A 38 -8.71 -15.28 8.24
N THR A 39 -9.82 -14.96 7.57
CA THR A 39 -9.82 -14.31 6.24
C THR A 39 -9.23 -12.90 6.32
N MET A 40 -9.60 -12.12 7.33
CA MET A 40 -9.08 -10.76 7.53
C MET A 40 -7.58 -10.74 7.81
N ILE A 41 -7.08 -11.69 8.61
CA ILE A 41 -5.64 -11.85 8.86
C ILE A 41 -4.89 -12.20 7.57
N LEU A 42 -5.38 -13.19 6.82
CA LEU A 42 -4.75 -13.63 5.56
C LEU A 42 -4.75 -12.51 4.51
N LEU A 43 -5.86 -11.80 4.37
CA LEU A 43 -5.96 -10.64 3.47
C LEU A 43 -4.98 -9.54 3.89
N THR A 44 -4.88 -9.25 5.18
CA THR A 44 -3.93 -8.26 5.69
C THR A 44 -2.50 -8.66 5.34
N ILE A 45 -2.07 -9.88 5.64
CA ILE A 45 -0.71 -10.35 5.33
C ILE A 45 -0.45 -10.27 3.81
N THR A 46 -1.37 -10.76 2.99
CA THR A 46 -1.19 -10.84 1.53
C THR A 46 -1.11 -9.44 0.91
N LEU A 47 -2.05 -8.56 1.24
CA LEU A 47 -2.14 -7.21 0.68
C LEU A 47 -0.98 -6.32 1.14
N THR A 48 -0.58 -6.44 2.41
CA THR A 48 0.54 -5.64 2.95
C THR A 48 1.86 -6.04 2.29
N ASN A 49 2.09 -7.34 2.07
CA ASN A 49 3.27 -7.83 1.34
C ASN A 49 3.28 -7.39 -0.13
N LEU A 50 2.16 -7.52 -0.84
CA LEU A 50 2.05 -7.04 -2.23
C LEU A 50 2.31 -5.53 -2.32
N CYS A 51 1.79 -4.76 -1.35
CA CYS A 51 2.02 -3.33 -1.28
C CYS A 51 3.49 -2.98 -0.97
N ALA A 52 4.13 -3.70 -0.05
CA ALA A 52 5.56 -3.54 0.24
C ALA A 52 6.42 -3.83 -1.00
N ILE A 53 6.16 -4.94 -1.69
CA ILE A 53 6.86 -5.31 -2.94
C ILE A 53 6.63 -4.24 -4.01
N TYR A 54 5.41 -3.71 -4.15
CA TYR A 54 5.12 -2.60 -5.04
C TYR A 54 5.98 -1.37 -4.71
N HIS A 55 6.04 -0.95 -3.45
CA HIS A 55 6.83 0.21 -3.05
C HIS A 55 8.33 0.01 -3.24
N PHE A 56 8.84 -1.18 -2.94
CA PHE A 56 10.23 -1.55 -3.15
C PHE A 56 10.60 -1.56 -4.64
N THR A 57 9.80 -2.22 -5.47
CA THR A 57 10.03 -2.29 -6.92
C THR A 57 9.92 -0.94 -7.60
N THR A 58 9.16 -0.01 -7.03
CA THR A 58 8.95 1.34 -7.57
C THR A 58 9.95 2.39 -7.07
N LEU A 59 10.79 2.08 -6.08
CA LEU A 59 11.88 2.96 -5.61
C LEU A 59 12.82 3.39 -6.75
N LYS A 60 13.09 2.48 -7.70
CA LYS A 60 13.97 2.76 -8.84
C LYS A 60 13.51 3.94 -9.72
N TYR A 61 12.19 4.22 -9.79
CA TYR A 61 11.68 5.36 -10.58
C TYR A 61 11.83 6.71 -9.87
N TYR A 62 12.32 6.73 -8.62
CA TYR A 62 12.73 7.96 -7.93
C TYR A 62 14.22 8.30 -8.12
N LYS A 63 14.98 7.45 -8.82
CA LYS A 63 16.37 7.72 -9.19
C LYS A 63 16.44 8.64 -10.42
N THR A 64 17.57 9.30 -10.60
CA THR A 64 17.83 10.33 -11.63
C THR A 64 17.85 9.78 -13.05
N LYS A 65 17.99 8.46 -13.23
CA LYS A 65 18.00 7.80 -14.55
C LYS A 65 16.68 7.06 -14.81
N PRO A 66 16.10 7.16 -16.02
CA PRO A 66 14.88 6.43 -16.37
C PRO A 66 15.11 4.91 -16.30
N SER A 67 14.30 4.21 -15.51
CA SER A 67 14.28 2.73 -15.50
C SER A 67 13.42 2.23 -16.66
N ARG A 68 14.02 1.56 -17.65
CA ARG A 68 13.31 0.91 -18.77
C ARG A 68 12.36 -0.21 -18.35
N ARG A 69 12.67 -0.94 -17.26
CA ARG A 69 11.78 -2.01 -16.75
C ARG A 69 10.44 -1.41 -16.35
N SER A 70 9.33 -2.07 -16.69
CA SER A 70 7.97 -1.70 -16.26
C SER A 70 7.69 -2.20 -14.84
N VAL A 71 6.76 -1.53 -14.14
CA VAL A 71 6.12 -2.10 -12.95
C VAL A 71 5.06 -3.07 -13.44
N SER A 72 4.99 -4.27 -12.86
CA SER A 72 3.93 -5.21 -13.17
C SER A 72 2.56 -4.60 -12.84
N VAL A 73 1.60 -4.72 -13.76
CA VAL A 73 0.22 -4.27 -13.56
C VAL A 73 -0.38 -4.92 -12.31
N ILE A 74 -0.05 -6.19 -12.06
CA ILE A 74 -0.50 -6.97 -10.90
C ILE A 74 -0.04 -6.31 -9.59
N LEU A 75 1.21 -5.85 -9.49
CA LEU A 75 1.71 -5.17 -8.29
C LEU A 75 0.98 -3.85 -8.03
N ARG A 76 0.65 -3.12 -9.10
CA ARG A 76 -0.12 -1.87 -8.97
C ARG A 76 -1.55 -2.14 -8.49
N ILE A 77 -2.21 -3.16 -9.06
CA ILE A 77 -3.55 -3.58 -8.61
C ILE A 77 -3.48 -4.01 -7.14
N GLY A 78 -2.48 -4.81 -6.76
CA GLY A 78 -2.28 -5.23 -5.36
C GLY A 78 -2.13 -4.04 -4.38
N ALA A 79 -1.39 -3.00 -4.76
CA ALA A 79 -1.26 -1.80 -3.94
C ALA A 79 -2.56 -0.98 -3.83
N ILE A 80 -3.37 -0.94 -4.90
CA ILE A 80 -4.72 -0.34 -4.86
C ILE A 80 -5.64 -1.16 -3.94
N CYS A 81 -5.65 -2.48 -4.08
CA CYS A 81 -6.42 -3.38 -3.21
C CYS A 81 -6.03 -3.22 -1.73
N CYS A 82 -4.74 -3.07 -1.43
CA CYS A 82 -4.27 -2.77 -0.07
C CYS A 82 -4.84 -1.46 0.48
N SER A 83 -4.93 -0.42 -0.36
CA SER A 83 -5.50 0.86 0.04
C SER A 83 -7.01 0.78 0.29
N LEU A 84 -7.74 0.09 -0.61
CA LEU A 84 -9.17 -0.14 -0.45
C LEU A 84 -9.48 -0.97 0.80
N PHE A 85 -8.66 -1.98 1.07
CA PHE A 85 -8.78 -2.77 2.28
C PHE A 85 -8.51 -1.94 3.55
N ALA A 86 -7.50 -1.07 3.53
CA ALA A 86 -7.25 -0.15 4.65
C ALA A 86 -8.45 0.78 4.90
N PHE A 87 -9.08 1.32 3.86
CA PHE A 87 -10.32 2.11 3.99
C PHE A 87 -11.49 1.30 4.54
N TYR A 88 -11.66 0.07 4.07
CA TYR A 88 -12.72 -0.81 4.55
C TYR A 88 -12.56 -1.10 6.05
N VAL A 89 -11.37 -1.54 6.49
CA VAL A 89 -11.11 -1.89 7.89
C VAL A 89 -11.25 -0.67 8.79
N SER A 90 -10.59 0.45 8.44
CA SER A 90 -10.67 1.68 9.24
C SER A 90 -12.09 2.25 9.28
N GLY A 91 -12.79 2.29 8.15
CA GLY A 91 -14.16 2.80 8.09
C GLY A 91 -15.13 1.94 8.89
N TYR A 92 -15.02 0.61 8.80
CA TYR A 92 -15.84 -0.31 9.57
C TYR A 92 -15.65 -0.12 11.09
N GLU A 93 -14.39 -0.07 11.54
CA GLU A 93 -14.10 0.11 12.97
C GLU A 93 -14.52 1.51 13.47
N ILE A 94 -14.31 2.57 12.69
CA ILE A 94 -14.77 3.92 13.07
C ILE A 94 -16.30 3.96 13.22
N ILE A 95 -17.05 3.38 12.28
CA ILE A 95 -18.52 3.34 12.34
C ILE A 95 -18.98 2.55 13.57
N LYS A 96 -18.34 1.41 13.84
CA LYS A 96 -18.66 0.56 14.99
C LYS A 96 -18.42 1.28 16.32
N ILE A 97 -17.34 2.04 16.41
CA ILE A 97 -17.00 2.85 17.58
C ILE A 97 -18.06 3.95 17.72
N VAL A 98 -18.17 4.86 16.74
CA VAL A 98 -19.07 6.03 16.80
C VAL A 98 -20.55 5.65 16.96
N GLY A 99 -20.95 4.48 16.45
CA GLY A 99 -22.34 4.01 16.52
C GLY A 99 -22.75 3.32 17.82
N ASN A 100 -21.83 3.09 18.77
CA ASN A 100 -22.14 2.39 20.02
C ASN A 100 -22.38 3.40 21.16
N PRO A 101 -23.55 3.41 21.83
CA PRO A 101 -23.83 4.35 22.92
C PRO A 101 -23.19 3.99 24.27
N TYR A 102 -22.56 2.80 24.41
CA TYR A 102 -21.97 2.31 25.67
C TYR A 102 -20.43 2.36 25.68
N GLN A 103 -19.85 3.37 25.03
CA GLN A 103 -18.40 3.43 24.83
C GLN A 103 -17.59 3.91 26.03
N ASP A 104 -16.43 3.30 26.19
CA ASP A 104 -15.41 3.70 27.15
C ASP A 104 -14.46 4.67 26.45
N LEU A 105 -14.71 5.97 26.61
CA LEU A 105 -14.12 7.04 25.80
C LEU A 105 -12.59 7.01 25.71
N ALA A 106 -11.90 6.49 26.73
CA ALA A 106 -10.44 6.45 26.78
C ALA A 106 -9.84 5.38 25.85
N ILE A 107 -10.33 4.15 25.93
CA ILE A 107 -9.83 3.01 25.13
C ILE A 107 -10.33 3.16 23.68
N ASP A 108 -11.58 3.56 23.51
CA ASP A 108 -12.18 3.76 22.19
C ASP A 108 -11.56 4.96 21.45
N GLY A 109 -11.09 5.97 22.18
CA GLY A 109 -10.37 7.12 21.61
C GLY A 109 -9.04 6.75 20.98
N GLU A 110 -8.24 5.92 21.63
CA GLU A 110 -6.95 5.43 21.07
C GLU A 110 -7.17 4.60 19.80
N ILE A 111 -8.14 3.70 19.81
CA ILE A 111 -8.49 2.87 18.65
C ILE A 111 -8.96 3.76 17.50
N LEU A 112 -9.78 4.78 17.77
CA LEU A 112 -10.26 5.72 16.76
C LEU A 112 -9.11 6.51 16.12
N ILE A 113 -8.11 6.95 16.90
CA ILE A 113 -6.90 7.59 16.37
C ILE A 113 -6.13 6.63 15.45
N ILE A 114 -5.92 5.39 15.88
CA ILE A 114 -5.22 4.38 15.08
C ILE A 114 -5.97 4.11 13.77
N MET A 115 -7.29 3.94 13.82
CA MET A 115 -8.08 3.71 12.61
C MET A 115 -8.08 4.92 11.67
N PHE A 116 -8.08 6.13 12.21
CA PHE A 116 -7.91 7.34 11.41
C PHE A 116 -6.53 7.38 10.71
N LEU A 117 -5.46 6.98 11.39
CA LEU A 117 -4.13 6.86 10.78
C LEU A 117 -4.08 5.78 9.69
N VAL A 118 -4.77 4.65 9.87
CA VAL A 118 -4.90 3.61 8.85
C VAL A 118 -5.69 4.12 7.63
N PHE A 119 -6.74 4.90 7.85
CA PHE A 119 -7.48 5.56 6.79
C PHE A 119 -6.58 6.53 6.01
N LEU A 120 -5.85 7.39 6.73
CA LEU A 120 -4.90 8.34 6.12
C LEU A 120 -3.81 7.63 5.32
N PHE A 121 -3.32 6.50 5.82
CA PHE A 121 -2.39 5.64 5.09
C PHE A 121 -2.98 5.18 3.75
N GLY A 122 -4.22 4.67 3.73
CA GLY A 122 -4.90 4.26 2.51
C GLY A 122 -4.98 5.39 1.47
N PHE A 123 -5.27 6.61 1.92
CA PHE A 123 -5.32 7.79 1.06
C PHE A 123 -3.95 8.16 0.48
N LEU A 124 -2.93 8.25 1.33
CA LEU A 124 -1.56 8.56 0.91
C LEU A 124 -1.00 7.52 -0.05
N ASN A 125 -1.34 6.24 0.15
CA ASN A 125 -0.92 5.15 -0.72
C ASN A 125 -1.51 5.28 -2.13
N ILE A 126 -2.82 5.56 -2.26
CA ILE A 126 -3.46 5.82 -3.57
C ILE A 126 -2.84 7.05 -4.24
N PHE A 127 -2.62 8.12 -3.48
CA PHE A 127 -2.01 9.33 -4.00
C PHE A 127 -0.62 9.03 -4.58
N GLU A 128 0.23 8.29 -3.86
CA GLU A 128 1.54 7.88 -4.36
C GLU A 128 1.43 7.01 -5.61
N ILE A 129 0.56 6.00 -5.62
CA ILE A 129 0.35 5.10 -6.77
C ILE A 129 -0.01 5.92 -8.03
N ASN A 130 -0.89 6.91 -7.89
CA ASN A 130 -1.32 7.75 -9.00
C ASN A 130 -0.21 8.68 -9.51
N GLU A 131 0.51 9.35 -8.61
CA GLU A 131 1.64 10.20 -9.00
C GLU A 131 2.76 9.39 -9.66
N LEU A 132 3.06 8.20 -9.12
CA LEU A 132 4.04 7.30 -9.70
C LEU A 132 3.62 6.82 -11.09
N TYR A 133 2.33 6.48 -11.27
CA TYR A 133 1.81 6.09 -12.58
C TYR A 133 1.96 7.21 -13.62
N LYS A 134 1.58 8.45 -13.28
CA LYS A 134 1.79 9.62 -14.15
C LYS A 134 3.27 9.80 -14.48
N ARG A 135 4.16 9.61 -13.50
CA ARG A 135 5.61 9.73 -13.71
C ARG A 135 6.15 8.65 -14.64
N ILE A 136 5.76 7.39 -14.45
CA ILE A 136 6.16 6.27 -15.32
C ILE A 136 5.67 6.50 -16.75
N LYS A 137 4.42 6.96 -16.92
CA LYS A 137 3.86 7.29 -18.24
C LYS A 137 4.68 8.37 -18.95
N ARG A 138 5.08 9.42 -18.24
CA ARG A 138 5.96 10.49 -18.77
C ARG A 138 7.34 9.96 -19.15
N LEU A 139 7.98 9.18 -18.29
CA LEU A 139 9.32 8.62 -18.55
C LEU A 139 9.31 7.68 -19.76
N LYS A 140 8.25 6.88 -19.95
CA LYS A 140 8.11 6.03 -21.14
C LYS A 140 7.94 6.85 -22.42
N LYS A 141 7.19 7.95 -22.37
CA LYS A 141 7.00 8.83 -23.52
C LYS A 141 8.33 9.47 -23.95
N VAL A 142 9.10 10.00 -23.00
CA VAL A 142 10.42 10.59 -23.28
C VAL A 142 11.39 9.57 -23.87
N ALA A 143 11.45 8.36 -23.29
CA ALA A 143 12.33 7.31 -23.81
C ALA A 143 11.97 6.88 -25.25
N LEU A 144 10.68 6.87 -25.59
CA LEU A 144 10.22 6.56 -26.95
C LEU A 144 10.58 7.70 -27.93
N GLU A 145 10.47 8.95 -27.50
CA GLU A 145 10.85 10.12 -28.30
C GLU A 145 12.37 10.16 -28.56
N GLU A 146 13.19 9.80 -27.56
CA GLU A 146 14.65 9.63 -27.73
C GLU A 146 14.99 8.51 -28.73
N GLU A 147 14.35 7.33 -28.62
CA GLU A 147 14.58 6.21 -29.56
C GLU A 147 14.19 6.57 -31.01
N ILE A 148 13.10 7.33 -31.22
CA ILE A 148 12.70 7.80 -32.56
C ILE A 148 13.71 8.81 -33.11
N GLY A 149 14.21 9.72 -32.26
CA GLY A 149 15.23 10.71 -32.66
C GLY A 149 16.55 10.06 -33.08
N ASP A 150 17.00 9.03 -32.34
CA ASP A 150 18.22 8.28 -32.65
C ASP A 150 18.10 7.52 -33.99
N ILE A 151 16.94 6.95 -34.30
CA ILE A 151 16.68 6.29 -35.60
C ILE A 151 16.72 7.32 -36.74
N GLY A 152 16.11 8.49 -36.56
CA GLY A 152 16.07 9.54 -37.59
C GLY A 152 17.45 10.14 -37.90
N ASN A 153 18.36 10.20 -36.93
CA ASN A 153 19.72 10.69 -37.11
C ASN A 153 20.68 9.66 -37.74
N LEU A 154 20.35 8.36 -37.74
CA LEU A 154 21.14 7.32 -38.41
C LEU A 154 20.84 7.22 -39.93
N THR A 155 19.78 7.87 -40.40
CA THR A 155 19.33 7.86 -41.80
C THR A 155 19.73 9.09 -42.62
N ASN A 156 20.45 10.05 -42.03
CA ASN A 156 21.09 11.19 -42.71
C ASN A 156 22.61 11.03 -42.69
#